data_AF-S8BZY2-F1
#
_entry.id   AF-S8BZY2-F1
#
_cell.length_a   1.000
_cell.length_b   1.000
_cell.length_c   1.000
_cell.angle_alpha   90.00
_cell.angle_beta   90.00
_cell.angle_gamma   90.00
#
_symmetry.space_group_name_H-M   'P 1'
#
loop_
_entity.id
_entity.type
_entity.pdbx_description
1 polymer ?
#
loop_
_entity_poly.entity_id
_entity_poly.type
_entity_poly.pdbx_seq_one_letter_code
_entity_poly.pdbx_strand_id
1 'polypeptide(L)'
;MPVRINLPPLTRAIIVVELCFSLIAGALRYSAWVSRAALDNNAPLGSPPPEFLASTRIQYLTVVPALSIIYPWTQVTASFVEANIFTLVITLATFFYGGKYLERAWGGREFAKFLGVVSVGSNVIALAIYVIWYAISSNVERNFTSISGGVALQAGFLVAFKQLVPEHTVTLFKGVIKMRVKHFPALFIFFNLLSGLIIGTDVAAILAINGFLTSWIYLRFYKKQYVDLSSSQPVSLRGDASETFAFAHFFPDSLYPFISPITNTIYGLAVAVKLCIPFTDEDVQAGNSRVAASSANAGGFAGILGPPGGRLSAARQEAERRRALALKVLDQRLHAATTMAGRPGGNGSAEMLGGTSFTPEDGDMGVRPSGAAGASNGPGGQP
;
A
#
# COMPACT_ATOMS: atom_id res chain seq x y z
N MET A 1 -24.00 -22.08 4.63
CA MET A 1 -23.94 -20.80 3.90
C MET A 1 -22.60 -20.72 3.18
N PRO A 2 -22.53 -20.43 1.88
CA PRO A 2 -21.24 -20.32 1.19
C PRO A 2 -20.44 -19.17 1.81
N VAL A 3 -19.18 -19.42 2.16
CA VAL A 3 -18.25 -18.40 2.68
C VAL A 3 -18.06 -17.35 1.59
N ARG A 4 -18.74 -16.20 1.72
CA ARG A 4 -18.58 -15.07 0.80
C ARG A 4 -17.28 -14.35 1.13
N ILE A 5 -16.19 -14.78 0.51
CA ILE A 5 -14.91 -14.08 0.58
C ILE A 5 -15.06 -12.76 -0.17
N ASN A 6 -15.29 -11.67 0.56
CA ASN A 6 -15.45 -10.32 -0.01
C ASN A 6 -14.07 -9.70 -0.30
N LEU A 7 -13.43 -10.20 -1.36
CA LEU A 7 -12.19 -9.68 -1.90
C LEU A 7 -12.48 -8.55 -2.90
N PRO A 8 -11.73 -7.44 -2.83
CA PRO A 8 -11.74 -6.43 -3.88
C PRO A 8 -11.40 -7.04 -5.26
N PRO A 9 -11.96 -6.47 -6.36
CA PRO A 9 -11.90 -7.09 -7.68
C PRO A 9 -10.49 -7.22 -8.24
N LEU A 10 -9.61 -6.22 -8.03
CA LEU A 10 -8.26 -6.26 -8.58
C LEU A 10 -7.38 -7.26 -7.81
N THR A 11 -7.49 -7.31 -6.49
CA THR A 11 -6.81 -8.30 -5.63
C THR A 11 -7.18 -9.71 -6.05
N ARG A 12 -8.46 -9.97 -6.33
CA ARG A 12 -8.91 -11.28 -6.84
C ARG A 12 -8.26 -11.59 -8.18
N ALA A 13 -8.22 -10.63 -9.11
CA ALA A 13 -7.59 -10.83 -10.42
C ALA A 13 -6.10 -11.15 -10.28
N ILE A 14 -5.37 -10.43 -9.43
CA ILE A 14 -3.93 -10.63 -9.20
C ILE A 14 -3.64 -12.02 -8.64
N ILE A 15 -4.43 -12.49 -7.66
CA ILE A 15 -4.28 -13.83 -7.09
C ILE A 15 -4.47 -14.91 -8.16
N VAL A 16 -5.46 -14.73 -9.05
CA VAL A 16 -5.69 -15.66 -10.15
C VAL A 16 -4.54 -15.61 -11.16
N VAL A 17 -4.05 -14.42 -11.50
CA VAL A 17 -2.91 -14.25 -12.41
C VAL A 17 -1.65 -14.92 -11.86
N GLU A 18 -1.33 -14.66 -10.58
CA GLU A 18 -0.21 -15.28 -9.86
C GLU A 18 -0.26 -16.81 -9.93
N LEU A 19 -1.43 -17.38 -9.63
CA LEU A 19 -1.63 -18.82 -9.63
C LEU A 19 -1.52 -19.39 -11.04
N CYS A 20 -2.14 -18.76 -12.03
CA CYS A 20 -2.07 -19.19 -13.42
C CYS A 20 -0.63 -19.14 -13.96
N PHE A 21 0.08 -18.03 -13.78
CA PHE A 21 1.45 -17.89 -14.28
C PHE A 21 2.42 -18.82 -13.57
N SER A 22 2.29 -19.00 -12.26
CA SER A 22 3.11 -19.95 -11.51
C SER A 22 2.83 -21.41 -11.90
N LEU A 23 1.57 -21.77 -12.18
CA LEU A 23 1.22 -23.09 -12.71
C LEU A 23 1.77 -23.33 -14.11
N ILE A 24 1.66 -22.34 -15.01
CA ILE A 24 2.22 -22.44 -16.37
C ILE A 24 3.74 -22.57 -16.30
N ALA A 25 4.43 -21.73 -15.52
CA ALA A 25 5.87 -21.82 -15.34
C ALA A 25 6.29 -23.16 -14.73
N GLY A 26 5.55 -23.66 -13.74
CA GLY A 26 5.75 -24.99 -13.16
C GLY A 26 5.59 -26.12 -14.18
N ALA A 27 4.53 -26.08 -15.00
CA ALA A 27 4.30 -27.06 -16.06
C ALA A 27 5.41 -27.03 -17.13
N LEU A 28 5.88 -25.84 -17.52
CA LEU A 28 6.99 -25.68 -18.46
C LEU A 28 8.30 -26.24 -17.89
N ARG A 29 8.61 -25.95 -16.62
CA ARG A 29 9.79 -26.51 -15.93
C ARG A 29 9.69 -28.03 -15.78
N TYR A 30 8.51 -28.54 -15.46
CA TYR A 30 8.26 -29.99 -15.38
C TYR A 30 8.44 -30.66 -16.75
N SER A 31 7.89 -30.08 -17.82
CA SER A 31 8.10 -30.59 -19.18
C SER A 31 9.58 -30.61 -19.57
N ALA A 32 10.36 -29.62 -19.11
CA ALA A 32 11.80 -29.56 -19.34
C ALA A 32 12.53 -30.70 -18.64
N TRP A 33 12.16 -30.96 -17.39
CA TRP A 33 12.68 -32.05 -16.58
C TRP A 33 12.36 -33.41 -17.20
N VAL A 34 11.10 -33.66 -17.59
CA VAL A 34 10.68 -34.92 -18.25
C VAL A 34 11.40 -35.11 -19.58
N SER A 35 11.50 -34.06 -20.40
CA SER A 35 12.20 -34.13 -21.70
C SER A 35 13.68 -34.50 -21.52
N ARG A 36 14.34 -34.00 -20.46
CA ARG A 36 15.72 -34.37 -20.14
C ARG A 36 15.83 -35.82 -19.70
N ALA A 37 14.96 -36.26 -18.79
CA ALA A 37 14.93 -37.64 -18.31
C ALA A 37 14.72 -38.65 -19.45
N ALA A 38 14.03 -38.26 -20.52
CA ALA A 38 13.86 -39.08 -21.72
C ALA A 38 15.07 -39.11 -22.66
N LEU A 39 15.94 -38.09 -22.62
CA LEU A 39 17.09 -37.95 -23.52
C LEU A 39 18.40 -38.51 -22.93
N ASP A 40 18.53 -38.48 -21.59
CA ASP A 40 19.77 -38.83 -20.91
C ASP A 40 19.51 -39.95 -19.87
N ASN A 41 19.64 -41.20 -20.32
CA ASN A 41 19.50 -42.39 -19.47
C ASN A 41 20.58 -42.48 -18.36
N ASN A 42 21.66 -41.69 -18.47
CA ASN A 42 22.76 -41.67 -17.52
C ASN A 42 22.67 -40.49 -16.54
N ALA A 43 21.69 -39.59 -16.70
CA ALA A 43 21.46 -38.52 -15.75
C ALA A 43 21.07 -39.11 -14.38
N PRO A 44 21.67 -38.64 -13.27
CA PRO A 44 21.26 -39.06 -11.94
C PRO A 44 19.76 -38.84 -11.77
N LEU A 45 19.04 -39.90 -11.38
CA LEU A 45 17.59 -39.89 -11.17
C LEU A 45 17.23 -38.75 -10.21
N GLY A 46 16.49 -37.75 -10.70
CA GLY A 46 16.07 -36.59 -9.91
C GLY A 46 16.96 -35.34 -9.98
N SER A 47 18.03 -35.33 -10.78
CA SER A 47 18.82 -34.10 -10.99
C SER A 47 18.03 -33.04 -11.79
N PRO A 48 18.02 -31.75 -11.38
CA PRO A 48 17.34 -30.71 -12.13
C PRO A 48 18.03 -30.48 -13.50
N PRO A 49 17.30 -30.03 -14.55
CA PRO A 49 17.92 -29.59 -15.80
C PRO A 49 18.92 -28.45 -15.52
N PRO A 50 19.97 -28.28 -16.34
CA PRO A 50 20.89 -27.17 -16.20
C PRO A 50 20.09 -25.87 -16.29
N GLU A 51 20.42 -24.87 -15.48
CA GLU A 51 19.61 -23.67 -15.31
C GLU A 51 19.31 -22.98 -16.65
N PHE A 52 20.26 -22.99 -17.59
CA PHE A 52 20.12 -22.53 -18.97
C PHE A 52 18.94 -23.17 -19.73
N LEU A 53 18.76 -24.50 -19.65
CA LEU A 53 17.67 -25.19 -20.36
C LEU A 53 16.32 -24.93 -19.69
N ALA A 54 16.32 -24.78 -18.37
CA ALA A 54 15.11 -24.44 -17.61
C ALA A 54 14.66 -23.00 -17.89
N SER A 55 15.60 -22.05 -17.89
CA SER A 55 15.33 -20.62 -18.09
C SER A 55 14.89 -20.31 -19.52
N THR A 56 15.47 -20.99 -20.52
CA THR A 56 15.07 -20.83 -21.93
C THR A 56 13.59 -21.18 -22.17
N ARG A 57 13.02 -22.15 -21.45
CA ARG A 57 11.59 -22.50 -21.63
C ARG A 57 10.61 -21.53 -20.99
N ILE A 58 11.06 -20.76 -19.99
CA ILE A 58 10.22 -19.80 -19.25
C ILE A 58 10.54 -18.35 -19.61
N GLN A 59 11.37 -18.11 -20.62
CA GLN A 59 11.81 -16.79 -21.09
C GLN A 59 10.67 -15.80 -21.41
N TYR A 60 9.46 -16.30 -21.64
CA TYR A 60 8.28 -15.48 -21.92
C TYR A 60 7.57 -14.98 -20.66
N LEU A 61 7.86 -15.58 -19.49
CA LEU A 61 7.21 -15.31 -18.20
C LEU A 61 8.17 -14.75 -17.15
N THR A 62 9.46 -15.08 -17.25
CA THR A 62 10.48 -14.62 -16.29
C THR A 62 11.51 -13.73 -16.98
N VAL A 63 12.20 -12.89 -16.20
CA VAL A 63 13.27 -12.03 -16.72
C VAL A 63 14.55 -12.86 -16.78
N VAL A 64 15.01 -13.14 -17.99
CA VAL A 64 16.31 -13.78 -18.24
C VAL A 64 17.22 -12.72 -18.86
N PRO A 65 18.35 -12.34 -18.25
CA PRO A 65 19.16 -11.21 -18.70
C PRO A 65 19.54 -11.23 -20.18
N ALA A 66 19.89 -12.41 -20.72
CA ALA A 66 20.24 -12.59 -22.12
C ALA A 66 19.07 -12.39 -23.11
N LEU A 67 17.82 -12.58 -22.67
CA LEU A 67 16.65 -12.76 -23.56
C LEU A 67 15.53 -11.73 -23.29
N SER A 68 15.46 -11.16 -22.09
CA SER A 68 14.34 -10.32 -21.65
C SER A 68 14.21 -9.00 -22.40
N ILE A 69 15.26 -8.55 -23.09
CA ILE A 69 15.21 -7.34 -23.94
C ILE A 69 14.24 -7.56 -25.12
N ILE A 70 14.13 -8.80 -25.62
CA ILE A 70 13.23 -9.18 -26.72
C ILE A 70 11.78 -9.28 -26.23
N TYR A 71 11.59 -9.62 -24.95
CA TYR A 71 10.28 -9.87 -24.34
C TYR A 71 10.00 -8.83 -23.23
N PRO A 72 9.65 -7.57 -23.56
CA PRO A 72 9.55 -6.50 -22.58
C PRO A 72 8.45 -6.72 -21.52
N TRP A 73 7.42 -7.52 -21.82
CA TRP A 73 6.37 -7.87 -20.86
C TRP A 73 6.87 -8.75 -19.70
N THR A 74 8.04 -9.39 -19.83
CA THR A 74 8.69 -10.15 -18.74
C THR A 74 8.92 -9.27 -17.51
N GLN A 75 9.16 -7.97 -17.70
CA GLN A 75 9.34 -7.01 -16.60
C GLN A 75 8.12 -6.88 -15.69
N VAL A 76 6.92 -7.20 -16.20
CA VAL A 76 5.69 -7.24 -15.39
C VAL A 76 5.40 -8.66 -14.94
N THR A 77 5.42 -9.62 -15.86
CA THR A 77 4.98 -10.99 -15.61
C THR A 77 5.88 -11.75 -14.63
N ALA A 78 7.18 -11.43 -14.58
CA ALA A 78 8.13 -12.11 -13.69
C ALA A 78 7.84 -11.89 -12.20
N SER A 79 7.22 -10.77 -11.83
CA SER A 79 6.79 -10.50 -10.46
C SER A 79 5.62 -11.37 -10.01
N PHE A 80 4.96 -12.05 -10.95
CA PHE A 80 3.80 -12.91 -10.70
C PHE A 80 4.08 -14.40 -10.93
N VAL A 81 5.36 -14.77 -10.94
CA VAL A 81 5.82 -16.13 -11.20
C VAL A 81 6.70 -16.57 -10.05
N GLU A 82 6.30 -17.64 -9.38
CA GLU A 82 7.05 -18.19 -8.26
C GLU A 82 7.86 -19.42 -8.67
N ALA A 83 9.02 -19.58 -8.02
CA ALA A 83 9.91 -20.70 -8.27
C ALA A 83 9.47 -21.96 -7.52
N ASN A 84 8.93 -21.80 -6.31
CA ASN A 84 8.63 -22.89 -5.39
C ASN A 84 7.22 -22.78 -4.81
N ILE A 85 6.62 -23.91 -4.43
CA ILE A 85 5.28 -23.94 -3.82
C ILE A 85 5.23 -23.13 -2.50
N PHE A 86 6.32 -23.13 -1.73
CA PHE A 86 6.38 -22.37 -0.48
C PHE A 86 6.37 -20.86 -0.71
N THR A 87 7.15 -20.38 -1.68
CA THR A 87 7.18 -18.95 -2.03
C THR A 87 5.85 -18.54 -2.67
N LEU A 88 5.24 -19.41 -3.47
CA LEU A 88 3.87 -19.24 -3.98
C LEU A 88 2.84 -19.06 -2.86
N VAL A 89 2.82 -19.93 -1.85
CA VAL A 89 1.89 -19.81 -0.73
C VAL A 89 2.11 -18.49 0.03
N ILE A 90 3.35 -18.08 0.25
CA ILE A 90 3.69 -16.82 0.93
C ILE A 90 3.25 -15.61 0.09
N THR A 91 3.48 -15.63 -1.22
CA THR A 91 3.07 -14.55 -2.15
C THR A 91 1.56 -14.46 -2.26
N LEU A 92 0.86 -15.58 -2.37
CA LEU A 92 -0.61 -15.64 -2.35
C LEU A 92 -1.19 -15.09 -1.04
N ALA A 93 -0.61 -15.45 0.10
CA ALA A 93 -1.00 -14.88 1.40
C ALA A 93 -0.75 -13.36 1.44
N THR A 94 0.39 -12.92 0.92
CA THR A 94 0.75 -11.49 0.85
C THR A 94 -0.23 -10.70 -0.02
N PHE A 95 -0.61 -11.22 -1.19
CA PHE A 95 -1.64 -10.59 -2.03
C PHE A 95 -3.02 -10.64 -1.39
N PHE A 96 -3.38 -11.74 -0.73
CA PHE A 96 -4.66 -11.86 -0.07
C PHE A 96 -4.83 -10.85 1.07
N TYR A 97 -3.89 -10.80 2.02
CA TYR A 97 -3.98 -9.91 3.17
C TYR A 97 -3.61 -8.47 2.79
N GLY A 98 -2.51 -8.31 2.05
CA GLY A 98 -1.99 -7.00 1.72
C GLY A 98 -2.67 -6.34 0.55
N GLY A 99 -3.00 -7.06 -0.51
CA GLY A 99 -3.75 -6.52 -1.64
C GLY A 99 -5.15 -6.07 -1.20
N LYS A 100 -5.84 -6.89 -0.39
CA LYS A 100 -7.14 -6.52 0.21
C LYS A 100 -7.05 -5.21 1.00
N TYR A 101 -5.98 -5.02 1.76
CA TYR A 101 -5.80 -3.81 2.56
C TYR A 101 -5.48 -2.59 1.67
N LEU A 102 -4.49 -2.71 0.78
CA LEU A 102 -4.02 -1.61 -0.06
C LEU A 102 -5.05 -1.18 -1.10
N GLU A 103 -5.78 -2.12 -1.72
CA GLU A 103 -6.85 -1.78 -2.66
C GLU A 103 -8.00 -1.05 -1.97
N ARG A 104 -8.31 -1.38 -0.72
CA ARG A 104 -9.30 -0.66 0.08
C ARG A 104 -8.80 0.72 0.50
N ALA A 105 -7.52 0.86 0.80
CA ALA A 105 -6.93 2.12 1.25
C ALA A 105 -6.71 3.13 0.10
N TRP A 106 -6.34 2.65 -1.09
CA TRP A 106 -5.95 3.50 -2.22
C TRP A 106 -6.92 3.45 -3.41
N GLY A 107 -7.84 2.49 -3.43
CA GLY A 107 -8.64 2.16 -4.61
C GLY A 107 -7.87 1.32 -5.62
N GLY A 108 -8.60 0.63 -6.51
CA GLY A 108 -8.02 -0.28 -7.50
C GLY A 108 -7.06 0.40 -8.48
N ARG A 109 -7.34 1.63 -8.92
CA ARG A 109 -6.52 2.33 -9.92
C ARG A 109 -5.12 2.66 -9.41
N GLU A 110 -5.02 3.23 -8.20
CA GLU A 110 -3.72 3.59 -7.63
C GLU A 110 -2.97 2.35 -7.14
N PHE A 111 -3.69 1.32 -6.67
CA PHE A 111 -3.08 0.02 -6.36
C PHE A 111 -2.49 -0.66 -7.59
N ALA A 112 -3.18 -0.65 -8.75
CA ALA A 112 -2.66 -1.18 -10.01
C ALA A 112 -1.39 -0.44 -10.48
N LYS A 113 -1.37 0.90 -10.39
CA LYS A 113 -0.18 1.70 -10.72
C LYS A 113 0.99 1.34 -9.81
N PHE A 114 0.74 1.22 -8.51
CA PHE A 114 1.75 0.81 -7.54
C PHE A 114 2.37 -0.55 -7.91
N LEU A 115 1.53 -1.56 -8.17
CA LEU A 115 2.01 -2.88 -8.58
C LEU A 115 2.82 -2.84 -9.88
N GLY A 116 2.37 -2.09 -10.87
CA GLY A 116 3.07 -1.93 -12.13
C GLY A 116 4.43 -1.26 -11.96
N VAL A 117 4.50 -0.16 -11.21
CA VAL A 117 5.75 0.58 -10.98
C VAL A 117 6.74 -0.26 -10.18
N VAL A 118 6.30 -0.93 -9.11
CA VAL A 118 7.19 -1.77 -8.30
C VAL A 118 7.69 -2.96 -9.12
N SER A 119 6.80 -3.64 -9.86
CA SER A 119 7.19 -4.79 -10.69
C SER A 119 8.20 -4.41 -11.77
N VAL A 120 7.87 -3.41 -12.59
CA VAL A 120 8.74 -2.99 -13.69
C VAL A 120 10.03 -2.38 -13.14
N GLY A 121 9.92 -1.49 -12.16
CA GLY A 121 11.09 -0.82 -11.56
C GLY A 121 12.06 -1.82 -10.95
N SER A 122 11.57 -2.79 -10.18
CA SER A 122 12.45 -3.76 -9.52
C SER A 122 13.14 -4.69 -10.52
N ASN A 123 12.39 -5.13 -11.53
CA ASN A 123 12.88 -6.07 -12.53
C ASN A 123 13.84 -5.41 -13.53
N VAL A 124 13.61 -4.15 -13.92
CA VAL A 124 14.53 -3.39 -14.78
C VAL A 124 15.86 -3.14 -14.06
N ILE A 125 15.83 -2.77 -12.79
CA ILE A 125 17.06 -2.59 -11.99
C ILE A 125 17.76 -3.93 -11.79
N ALA A 126 17.02 -5.01 -11.50
CA ALA A 126 17.59 -6.34 -11.37
C ALA A 126 18.26 -6.80 -12.68
N LEU A 127 17.59 -6.61 -13.82
CA LEU A 127 18.14 -6.88 -15.14
C LEU A 127 19.47 -6.15 -15.35
N ALA A 128 19.52 -4.85 -15.07
CA ALA A 128 20.74 -4.06 -15.19
C ALA A 128 21.87 -4.59 -14.28
N ILE A 129 21.56 -4.97 -13.04
CA ILE A 129 22.54 -5.55 -12.10
C ILE A 129 23.11 -6.85 -12.66
N TYR A 130 22.27 -7.78 -13.14
CA TYR A 130 22.75 -9.07 -13.69
C TYR A 130 23.53 -8.90 -14.99
N VAL A 131 23.15 -7.96 -15.86
CA VAL A 131 23.91 -7.64 -17.08
C VAL A 131 25.28 -7.06 -16.74
N ILE A 132 25.36 -6.13 -15.78
CA ILE A 132 26.64 -5.56 -15.32
C ILE A 132 27.49 -6.64 -14.64
N TRP A 133 26.89 -7.50 -13.82
CA TRP A 133 27.59 -8.60 -13.17
C TRP A 133 28.16 -9.56 -14.21
N TYR A 134 27.38 -9.94 -15.23
CA TYR A 134 27.87 -10.73 -16.35
C TYR A 134 29.05 -10.04 -17.06
N ALA A 135 28.94 -8.75 -17.36
CA ALA A 135 30.00 -8.00 -18.04
C ALA A 135 31.33 -7.98 -17.26
N ILE A 136 31.27 -7.97 -15.92
CA ILE A 136 32.47 -7.97 -15.05
C ILE A 136 33.01 -9.39 -14.86
N SER A 137 32.13 -10.36 -14.61
CA SER A 137 32.53 -11.73 -14.23
C SER A 137 32.76 -12.68 -15.41
N SER A 138 32.26 -12.33 -16.60
CA SER A 138 32.16 -13.22 -17.77
C SER A 138 31.48 -14.57 -17.48
N ASN A 139 30.72 -14.69 -16.39
CA ASN A 139 30.05 -15.93 -16.01
C ASN A 139 28.72 -16.08 -16.76
N VAL A 140 28.70 -16.99 -17.74
CA VAL A 140 27.53 -17.28 -18.58
C VAL A 140 26.30 -17.69 -17.77
N GLU A 141 26.47 -18.40 -16.64
CA GLU A 141 25.34 -18.84 -15.81
C GLU A 141 24.51 -17.66 -15.30
N ARG A 142 25.18 -16.57 -14.89
CA ARG A 142 24.50 -15.36 -14.38
C ARG A 142 23.70 -14.64 -15.44
N ASN A 143 24.09 -14.76 -16.71
CA ASN A 143 23.36 -14.17 -17.83
C ASN A 143 22.07 -14.95 -18.17
N PHE A 144 21.99 -16.21 -17.75
CA PHE A 144 20.85 -17.10 -17.97
C PHE A 144 20.06 -17.41 -16.70
N THR A 145 20.41 -16.80 -15.57
CA THR A 145 19.64 -16.87 -14.33
C THR A 145 18.24 -16.30 -14.54
N SER A 146 17.23 -17.05 -14.10
CA SER A 146 15.83 -16.63 -14.21
C SER A 146 15.44 -15.75 -13.02
N ILE A 147 15.30 -14.44 -13.25
CA ILE A 147 14.80 -13.47 -12.28
C ILE A 147 13.27 -13.53 -12.27
N SER A 148 12.69 -14.03 -11.18
CA SER A 148 11.24 -14.12 -10.96
C SER A 148 10.91 -14.20 -9.48
N GLY A 149 9.71 -13.77 -9.11
CA GLY A 149 9.17 -13.91 -7.76
C GLY A 149 8.48 -12.65 -7.25
N GLY A 150 7.53 -12.83 -6.34
CA GLY A 150 6.77 -11.77 -5.70
C GLY A 150 7.54 -11.00 -4.63
N VAL A 151 8.81 -11.33 -4.36
CA VAL A 151 9.63 -10.76 -3.28
C VAL A 151 9.70 -9.22 -3.34
N ALA A 152 9.84 -8.65 -4.54
CA ALA A 152 9.84 -7.20 -4.71
C ALA A 152 8.49 -6.56 -4.33
N LEU A 153 7.38 -7.22 -4.69
CA LEU A 153 6.03 -6.78 -4.32
C LEU A 153 5.78 -6.94 -2.81
N GLN A 154 6.28 -8.01 -2.20
CA GLN A 154 6.24 -8.21 -0.75
C GLN A 154 6.98 -7.08 -0.01
N ALA A 155 8.20 -6.74 -0.44
CA ALA A 155 8.95 -5.59 0.09
C ALA A 155 8.14 -4.30 -0.07
N GLY A 156 7.57 -4.07 -1.26
CA GLY A 156 6.75 -2.90 -1.54
C GLY A 156 5.51 -2.81 -0.65
N PHE A 157 4.86 -3.94 -0.34
CA PHE A 157 3.69 -3.97 0.54
C PHE A 157 4.08 -3.58 1.97
N LEU A 158 5.24 -4.04 2.45
CA LEU A 158 5.74 -3.65 3.77
C LEU A 158 6.04 -2.15 3.84
N VAL A 159 6.65 -1.58 2.79
CA VAL A 159 6.87 -0.13 2.69
C VAL A 159 5.54 0.63 2.70
N ALA A 160 4.56 0.14 1.94
CA ALA A 160 3.21 0.71 1.91
C ALA A 160 2.50 0.63 3.28
N PHE A 161 2.67 -0.45 4.04
CA PHE A 161 2.12 -0.55 5.38
C PHE A 161 2.79 0.37 6.38
N LYS A 162 4.13 0.56 6.28
CA LYS A 162 4.80 1.59 7.09
C LYS A 162 4.21 2.97 6.78
N GLN A 163 3.93 3.27 5.52
CA GLN A 163 3.33 4.54 5.13
C GLN A 163 1.93 4.74 5.74
N LEU A 164 1.08 3.70 5.64
CA LEU A 164 -0.32 3.79 6.04
C LEU A 164 -0.54 3.68 7.55
N VAL A 165 0.22 2.82 8.23
CA VAL A 165 0.02 2.53 9.65
C VAL A 165 1.36 2.33 10.37
N PRO A 166 2.20 3.37 10.45
CA PRO A 166 3.56 3.26 11.02
C PRO A 166 3.56 2.83 12.49
N GLU A 167 2.56 3.26 13.26
CA GLU A 167 2.49 3.10 14.72
C GLU A 167 1.77 1.83 15.17
N HIS A 168 1.20 1.03 14.27
CA HIS A 168 0.55 -0.20 14.67
C HIS A 168 1.58 -1.22 15.17
N THR A 169 1.36 -1.72 16.38
CA THR A 169 2.15 -2.79 16.97
C THR A 169 1.51 -4.12 16.61
N VAL A 170 2.25 -4.97 15.89
CA VAL A 170 1.82 -6.35 15.68
C VAL A 170 2.42 -7.18 16.79
N THR A 171 1.57 -7.89 17.51
CA THR A 171 1.99 -8.87 18.50
C THR A 171 2.12 -10.23 17.81
N LEU A 172 3.34 -10.68 17.57
CA LEU A 172 3.63 -12.00 17.03
C LEU A 172 3.74 -13.02 18.17
N PHE A 173 3.58 -14.31 17.83
CA PHE A 173 3.76 -15.45 18.75
C PHE A 173 2.93 -15.36 20.04
N LYS A 174 1.60 -15.16 19.93
CA LYS A 174 0.69 -15.05 21.09
C LYS A 174 1.13 -13.98 22.12
N GLY A 175 1.81 -12.93 21.68
CA GLY A 175 2.19 -11.79 22.53
C GLY A 175 3.64 -11.75 22.98
N VAL A 176 4.48 -12.74 22.63
CA VAL A 176 5.89 -12.80 23.04
C VAL A 176 6.74 -11.73 22.36
N ILE A 177 6.47 -11.41 21.09
CA ILE A 177 7.22 -10.39 20.34
C ILE A 177 6.26 -9.28 19.93
N LYS A 178 6.47 -8.08 20.49
CA LYS A 178 5.73 -6.86 20.11
C LYS A 178 6.65 -5.98 19.26
N MET A 179 6.31 -5.82 17.98
CA MET A 179 7.10 -5.00 17.07
C MET A 179 6.19 -4.05 16.29
N ARG A 180 6.64 -2.80 16.12
CA ARG A 180 5.95 -1.83 15.25
C ARG A 180 6.20 -2.16 13.78
N VAL A 181 5.18 -1.96 12.95
CA VAL A 181 5.23 -2.20 11.50
C VAL A 181 6.39 -1.45 10.83
N LYS A 182 6.82 -0.31 11.38
CA LYS A 182 7.95 0.47 10.86
C LYS A 182 9.26 -0.30 10.69
N HIS A 183 9.47 -1.39 11.43
CA HIS A 183 10.69 -2.20 11.35
C HIS A 183 10.60 -3.36 10.35
N PHE A 184 9.41 -3.73 9.88
CA PHE A 184 9.23 -4.88 8.99
C PHE A 184 9.95 -4.75 7.64
N PRO A 185 9.95 -3.59 6.96
CA PRO A 185 10.70 -3.46 5.70
C PRO A 185 12.19 -3.74 5.88
N ALA A 186 12.82 -3.21 6.93
CA ALA A 186 14.25 -3.40 7.18
C ALA A 186 14.57 -4.86 7.55
N LEU A 187 13.75 -5.51 8.38
CA LEU A 187 13.90 -6.92 8.69
C LEU A 187 13.74 -7.82 7.46
N PHE A 188 12.78 -7.50 6.59
CA PHE A 188 12.57 -8.25 5.36
C PHE A 188 13.79 -8.20 4.44
N ILE A 189 14.39 -7.02 4.27
CA ILE A 189 15.64 -6.87 3.51
C ILE A 189 16.76 -7.64 4.19
N PHE A 190 16.91 -7.52 5.51
CA PHE A 190 17.95 -8.21 6.27
C PHE A 190 17.88 -9.73 6.10
N PHE A 191 16.70 -10.34 6.25
CA PHE A 191 16.53 -11.78 6.09
C PHE A 191 16.75 -12.24 4.64
N ASN A 192 16.29 -11.49 3.65
CA ASN A 192 16.53 -11.83 2.24
C ASN A 192 18.01 -11.69 1.87
N LEU A 193 18.70 -10.67 2.38
CA LEU A 193 20.14 -10.50 2.17
C LEU A 193 20.95 -11.62 2.85
N LEU A 194 20.57 -11.99 4.07
CA LEU A 194 21.19 -13.09 4.80
C LEU A 194 20.95 -14.44 4.08
N SER A 195 19.74 -14.68 3.57
CA SER A 195 19.43 -15.84 2.73
C SER A 195 20.26 -15.83 1.45
N GLY A 196 20.42 -14.67 0.80
CA GLY A 196 21.28 -14.52 -0.37
C GLY A 196 22.73 -14.90 -0.09
N LEU A 197 23.27 -14.52 1.07
CA LEU A 197 24.65 -14.81 1.45
C LEU A 197 24.87 -16.26 1.90
N ILE A 198 23.93 -16.83 2.67
CA ILE A 198 24.08 -18.18 3.26
C ILE A 198 23.64 -19.28 2.28
N ILE A 199 22.48 -19.10 1.64
CA ILE A 199 21.81 -20.12 0.83
C ILE A 199 22.13 -19.92 -0.67
N GLY A 200 22.65 -18.75 -1.06
CA GLY A 200 22.95 -18.43 -2.45
C GLY A 200 21.74 -17.94 -3.23
N THR A 201 20.66 -17.48 -2.57
CA THR A 201 19.47 -16.91 -3.21
C THR A 201 19.67 -15.43 -3.53
N ASP A 202 20.65 -15.11 -4.37
CA ASP A 202 21.02 -13.75 -4.77
C ASP A 202 19.85 -12.99 -5.43
N VAL A 203 19.05 -13.68 -6.24
CA VAL A 203 17.85 -13.12 -6.90
C VAL A 203 16.88 -12.51 -5.87
N ALA A 204 16.58 -13.23 -4.79
CA ALA A 204 15.63 -12.78 -3.77
C ALA A 204 16.17 -11.55 -3.00
N ALA A 205 17.46 -11.53 -2.69
CA ALA A 205 18.11 -10.40 -2.03
C ALA A 205 18.05 -9.13 -2.90
N ILE A 206 18.39 -9.26 -4.19
CA ILE A 206 18.37 -8.15 -5.15
C ILE A 206 16.93 -7.64 -5.34
N LEU A 207 15.96 -8.53 -5.53
CA LEU A 207 14.55 -8.15 -5.67
C LEU A 207 13.99 -7.50 -4.41
N ALA A 208 14.37 -7.95 -3.21
CA ALA A 208 13.94 -7.34 -1.96
C ALA A 208 14.44 -5.90 -1.82
N ILE A 209 15.73 -5.65 -2.11
CA ILE A 209 16.33 -4.31 -2.08
C ILE A 209 15.70 -3.42 -3.16
N ASN A 210 15.60 -3.91 -4.39
CA ASN A 210 15.04 -3.15 -5.51
C ASN A 210 13.55 -2.86 -5.30
N GLY A 211 12.77 -3.81 -4.81
CA GLY A 211 11.36 -3.64 -4.46
C GLY A 211 11.17 -2.61 -3.35
N PHE A 212 12.02 -2.64 -2.32
CA PHE A 212 12.04 -1.62 -1.28
C PHE A 212 12.35 -0.22 -1.85
N LEU A 213 13.41 -0.08 -2.64
CA LEU A 213 13.83 1.21 -3.20
C LEU A 213 12.77 1.77 -4.15
N THR A 214 12.28 0.97 -5.08
CA THR A 214 11.29 1.40 -6.09
C THR A 214 9.96 1.78 -5.46
N SER A 215 9.48 1.00 -4.49
CA SER A 215 8.26 1.32 -3.75
C SER A 215 8.44 2.57 -2.88
N TRP A 216 9.57 2.72 -2.17
CA TRP A 216 9.84 3.91 -1.37
C TRP A 216 9.90 5.17 -2.24
N ILE A 217 10.66 5.15 -3.34
CA ILE A 217 10.75 6.27 -4.29
C ILE A 217 9.35 6.62 -4.82
N TYR A 218 8.59 5.63 -5.26
CA TYR A 218 7.26 5.85 -5.82
C TYR A 218 6.30 6.46 -4.79
N LEU A 219 6.25 5.90 -3.58
CA LEU A 219 5.33 6.35 -2.53
C LEU A 219 5.75 7.70 -1.93
N ARG A 220 7.06 7.95 -1.81
CA ARG A 220 7.62 9.21 -1.31
C ARG A 220 7.39 10.33 -2.31
N PHE A 221 7.66 10.15 -3.61
CA PHE A 221 7.75 11.27 -4.56
C PHE A 221 6.71 11.27 -5.69
N TYR A 222 6.07 10.15 -6.01
CA TYR A 222 5.27 10.02 -7.25
C TYR A 222 3.79 9.77 -7.02
N LYS A 223 3.41 9.00 -5.99
CA LYS A 223 2.02 8.66 -5.73
C LYS A 223 1.20 9.91 -5.39
N LYS A 224 0.17 10.21 -6.18
CA LYS A 224 -0.74 11.32 -5.86
C LYS A 224 -1.62 10.94 -4.67
N GLN A 225 -1.70 11.80 -3.66
CA GLN A 225 -2.64 11.64 -2.57
C GLN A 225 -3.85 12.54 -2.84
N TYR A 226 -5.02 11.92 -3.03
CA TYR A 226 -6.28 12.67 -3.09
C TYR A 226 -6.65 13.03 -1.65
N VAL A 227 -6.66 14.34 -1.38
CA VAL A 227 -7.04 14.90 -0.10
C VAL A 227 -8.55 14.86 0.01
N ASP A 228 -9.08 14.42 1.15
CA ASP A 228 -10.51 14.40 1.42
C ASP A 228 -11.06 15.84 1.33
N LEU A 229 -12.22 15.99 0.67
CA LEU A 229 -12.84 17.29 0.34
C LEU A 229 -13.18 18.12 1.60
N SER A 230 -13.05 17.53 2.79
CA SER A 230 -13.26 18.18 4.08
C SER A 230 -12.06 19.00 4.59
N SER A 231 -10.91 18.96 3.91
CA SER A 231 -9.73 19.75 4.32
C SER A 231 -9.38 20.80 3.28
N SER A 232 -9.32 22.06 3.71
CA SER A 232 -9.01 23.26 2.93
C SER A 232 -7.53 23.33 2.48
N GLN A 233 -6.97 22.22 2.00
CA GLN A 233 -5.58 22.10 1.57
C GLN A 233 -5.54 21.79 0.06
N PRO A 234 -4.50 22.24 -0.67
CA PRO A 234 -4.49 22.22 -2.12
C PRO A 234 -4.72 20.82 -2.73
N VAL A 235 -5.38 20.85 -3.88
CA VAL A 235 -6.13 19.77 -4.58
C VAL A 235 -5.32 18.49 -4.91
N SER A 236 -4.01 18.45 -4.68
CA SER A 236 -3.18 17.28 -4.96
C SER A 236 -1.82 17.39 -4.26
N LEU A 237 -1.71 16.87 -3.02
CA LEU A 237 -0.39 16.63 -2.43
C LEU A 237 0.26 15.44 -3.14
N ARG A 238 1.48 15.63 -3.67
CA ARG A 238 2.20 14.57 -4.38
C ARG A 238 3.15 13.86 -3.40
N GLY A 239 3.03 12.55 -3.35
CA GLY A 239 3.88 11.70 -2.52
C GLY A 239 3.53 11.80 -1.04
N ASP A 240 4.51 11.48 -0.22
CA ASP A 240 4.45 11.57 1.24
C ASP A 240 5.68 12.32 1.69
N ALA A 241 5.53 13.52 2.23
CA ALA A 241 6.63 14.36 2.68
C ALA A 241 6.97 14.16 4.17
N SER A 242 6.24 13.30 4.90
CA SER A 242 6.42 13.13 6.35
C SER A 242 7.82 12.63 6.75
N GLU A 243 8.38 13.13 7.84
CA GLU A 243 9.69 12.69 8.32
C GLU A 243 9.69 11.20 8.68
N THR A 244 8.57 10.68 9.19
CA THR A 244 8.40 9.25 9.50
C THR A 244 8.65 8.33 8.30
N PHE A 245 8.42 8.82 7.08
CA PHE A 245 8.63 8.10 5.83
C PHE A 245 9.98 8.41 5.16
N ALA A 246 10.85 9.21 5.78
CA ALA A 246 12.22 9.38 5.32
C ALA A 246 12.99 8.05 5.35
N PHE A 247 13.99 7.93 4.47
CA PHE A 247 14.74 6.69 4.28
C PHE A 247 15.42 6.23 5.58
N ALA A 248 16.06 7.16 6.31
CA ALA A 248 16.74 6.85 7.56
C ALA A 248 15.79 6.17 8.55
N HIS A 249 14.53 6.63 8.62
CA HIS A 249 13.52 6.12 9.55
C HIS A 249 13.00 4.70 9.26
N PHE A 250 13.49 4.01 8.23
CA PHE A 250 13.24 2.58 8.04
C PHE A 250 14.12 1.70 8.92
N PHE A 251 15.25 2.22 9.40
CA PHE A 251 16.20 1.50 10.23
C PHE A 251 15.94 1.76 11.73
N PRO A 252 16.55 0.98 12.64
CA PRO A 252 16.54 1.28 14.07
C PRO A 252 17.28 2.57 14.39
N ASP A 253 16.87 3.24 15.47
CA ASP A 253 17.39 4.55 15.88
C ASP A 253 18.92 4.56 16.10
N SER A 254 19.50 3.42 16.49
CA SER A 254 20.95 3.26 16.65
C SER A 254 21.75 3.46 15.36
N LEU A 255 21.14 3.22 14.19
CA LEU A 255 21.80 3.37 12.89
C LEU A 255 21.57 4.74 12.24
N TYR A 256 20.69 5.57 12.80
CA TYR A 256 20.38 6.89 12.25
C TYR A 256 21.58 7.82 12.08
N PRO A 257 22.50 7.97 13.06
CA PRO A 257 23.61 8.90 12.90
C PRO A 257 24.55 8.51 11.75
N PHE A 258 24.60 7.22 11.41
CA PHE A 258 25.44 6.72 10.31
C PHE A 258 24.72 6.78 8.96
N ILE A 259 23.42 6.49 8.92
CA ILE A 259 22.65 6.39 7.67
C ILE A 259 22.20 7.77 7.19
N SER A 260 21.78 8.65 8.10
CA SER A 260 21.25 9.99 7.78
C SER A 260 22.14 10.80 6.83
N PRO A 261 23.46 10.99 7.09
CA PRO A 261 24.31 11.79 6.20
C PRO A 261 24.42 11.16 4.80
N ILE A 262 24.51 9.83 4.71
CA ILE A 262 24.58 9.11 3.44
C ILE A 262 23.27 9.27 2.65
N THR A 263 22.13 9.15 3.32
CA THR A 263 20.84 9.27 2.66
C THR A 263 20.54 10.69 2.20
N ASN A 264 20.99 11.69 2.96
CA ASN A 264 20.81 13.10 2.61
C ASN A 264 21.69 13.50 1.41
N THR A 265 22.92 12.98 1.32
CA THR A 265 23.77 13.22 0.14
C THR A 265 23.20 12.55 -1.11
N ILE A 266 22.75 11.29 -1.01
CA ILE A 266 22.07 10.60 -2.10
C ILE A 266 20.81 11.34 -2.53
N TYR A 267 20.03 11.85 -1.57
CA TYR A 267 18.85 12.65 -1.87
C TYR A 267 19.21 13.96 -2.60
N GLY A 268 20.22 14.69 -2.13
CA GLY A 268 20.71 15.89 -2.81
C GLY A 268 21.17 15.62 -4.23
N LEU A 269 21.88 14.50 -4.46
CA LEU A 269 22.28 14.06 -5.80
C LEU A 269 21.05 13.72 -6.66
N ALA A 270 20.09 12.99 -6.12
CA ALA A 270 18.86 12.60 -6.84
C ALA A 270 18.02 13.83 -7.22
N VAL A 271 17.99 14.86 -6.37
CA VAL A 271 17.37 16.15 -6.69
C VAL A 271 18.13 16.88 -7.79
N ALA A 272 19.47 16.90 -7.74
CA ALA A 272 20.31 17.51 -8.76
C ALA A 272 20.11 16.85 -10.15
N VAL A 273 19.95 15.53 -10.19
CA VAL A 273 19.67 14.75 -11.41
C VAL A 273 18.18 14.83 -11.82
N LYS A 274 17.35 15.62 -11.12
CA LYS A 274 15.89 15.77 -11.34
C LYS A 274 15.11 14.46 -11.24
N LEU A 275 15.64 13.48 -10.51
CA LEU A 275 14.99 12.20 -10.24
C LEU A 275 14.01 12.30 -9.07
N CYS A 276 14.28 13.22 -8.13
CA CYS A 276 13.41 13.57 -7.01
C CYS A 276 13.05 15.06 -7.05
N ILE A 277 11.82 15.41 -6.67
CA ILE A 277 11.37 16.80 -6.52
C ILE A 277 11.53 17.16 -5.04
N PRO A 278 12.17 18.29 -4.70
CA PRO A 278 12.31 18.70 -3.31
C PRO A 278 10.96 19.08 -2.71
N PHE A 279 10.74 18.69 -1.45
CA PHE A 279 9.56 19.11 -0.67
C PHE A 279 9.76 20.51 -0.10
N THR A 280 8.67 21.27 -0.02
CA THR A 280 8.64 22.52 0.74
C THR A 280 8.40 22.23 2.23
N ASP A 281 8.78 23.15 3.11
CA ASP A 281 8.54 23.00 4.56
C ASP A 281 7.05 22.86 4.89
N GLU A 282 6.18 23.48 4.08
CA GLU A 282 4.72 23.35 4.18
C GLU A 282 4.26 21.92 3.87
N ASP A 283 4.81 21.30 2.83
CA ASP A 283 4.51 19.90 2.47
C ASP A 283 4.93 18.94 3.59
N VAL A 284 6.09 19.17 4.20
CA VAL A 284 6.61 18.36 5.30
C VAL A 284 5.72 18.49 6.54
N GLN A 285 5.31 19.71 6.90
CA GLN A 285 4.41 19.95 8.03
C GLN A 285 3.02 19.35 7.79
N ALA A 286 2.50 19.44 6.57
CA ALA A 286 1.26 18.79 6.16
C ALA A 286 1.38 17.25 6.22
N GLY A 287 2.52 16.68 5.83
CA GLY A 287 2.80 15.25 5.95
C GLY A 287 2.85 14.78 7.41
N ASN A 288 3.56 15.51 8.27
CA ASN A 288 3.72 15.17 9.69
C ASN A 288 2.38 15.24 10.44
N SER A 289 1.56 16.25 10.17
CA SER A 289 0.22 16.36 10.77
C SER A 289 -0.72 15.22 10.35
N ARG A 290 -0.63 14.71 9.11
CA ARG A 290 -1.37 13.52 8.64
C ARG A 290 -0.95 12.25 9.36
N VAL A 291 0.35 12.05 9.56
CA VAL A 291 0.85 10.88 10.32
C VAL A 291 0.39 10.93 11.76
N ALA A 292 0.42 12.12 12.39
CA ALA A 292 -0.09 12.32 13.75
C ALA A 292 -1.59 12.01 13.85
N ALA A 293 -2.40 12.48 12.89
CA ALA A 293 -3.83 12.19 12.83
C ALA A 293 -4.13 10.69 12.59
N SER A 294 -3.35 10.04 11.73
CA SER A 294 -3.50 8.61 11.42
C SER A 294 -3.07 7.73 12.61
N SER A 295 -2.05 8.14 13.36
CA SER A 295 -1.61 7.50 14.60
C SER A 295 -2.67 7.58 15.70
N ALA A 296 -3.36 8.71 15.84
CA ALA A 296 -4.49 8.85 16.78
C ALA A 296 -5.67 7.91 16.45
N ASN A 297 -5.83 7.55 15.16
CA ASN A 297 -6.87 6.66 14.64
C ASN A 297 -6.42 5.19 14.47
N ALA A 298 -5.40 4.74 15.21
CA ALA A 298 -4.77 3.41 15.10
C ALA A 298 -5.70 2.19 15.24
N GLY A 299 -6.99 2.35 15.55
CA GLY A 299 -8.01 1.29 15.48
C GLY A 299 -8.39 0.85 14.05
N GLY A 300 -7.99 1.60 13.01
CA GLY A 300 -8.37 1.35 11.62
C GLY A 300 -7.85 0.04 11.02
N PHE A 301 -6.66 -0.43 11.41
CA PHE A 301 -6.04 -1.64 10.84
C PHE A 301 -6.87 -2.90 11.09
N ALA A 302 -7.40 -3.07 12.32
CA ALA A 302 -8.29 -4.17 12.67
C ALA A 302 -9.67 -4.06 11.99
N GLY A 303 -10.19 -2.83 11.83
CA GLY A 303 -11.48 -2.57 11.17
C GLY A 303 -11.46 -2.80 9.65
N ILE A 304 -10.30 -2.66 8.98
CA ILE A 304 -10.14 -2.87 7.54
C ILE A 304 -9.92 -4.35 7.19
N LEU A 305 -9.21 -5.09 8.03
CA LEU A 305 -8.95 -6.54 7.82
C LEU A 305 -10.11 -7.42 8.28
N GLY A 306 -10.89 -6.98 9.27
CA GLY A 306 -12.00 -7.73 9.86
C GLY A 306 -13.18 -8.01 8.90
N PRO A 307 -14.09 -8.92 9.29
CA PRO A 307 -15.34 -9.16 8.56
C PRO A 307 -16.17 -7.86 8.45
N PRO A 308 -17.08 -7.72 7.47
CA PRO A 308 -17.91 -6.53 7.29
C PRO A 308 -18.65 -6.05 8.56
N GLY A 309 -18.92 -6.96 9.51
CA GLY A 309 -19.52 -6.65 10.82
C GLY A 309 -18.61 -5.89 11.81
N GLY A 310 -17.29 -5.87 11.61
CA GLY A 310 -16.35 -5.09 12.43
C GLY A 310 -16.44 -3.58 12.22
N ARG A 311 -16.96 -3.14 11.06
CA ARG A 311 -17.23 -1.73 10.77
C ARG A 311 -18.31 -1.15 11.67
N LEU A 312 -19.31 -1.95 12.04
CA LEU A 312 -20.31 -1.54 13.01
C LEU A 312 -19.71 -1.37 14.40
N SER A 313 -18.77 -2.23 14.82
CA SER A 313 -18.11 -2.08 16.12
C SER A 313 -17.20 -0.85 16.17
N ALA A 314 -16.39 -0.63 15.12
CA ALA A 314 -15.49 0.54 15.06
C ALA A 314 -16.26 1.85 14.88
N ALA A 315 -17.29 1.89 14.02
CA ALA A 315 -18.15 3.06 13.86
C ALA A 315 -19.00 3.33 15.10
N ARG A 316 -19.39 2.29 15.86
CA ARG A 316 -20.10 2.42 17.14
C ARG A 316 -19.17 2.93 18.24
N GLN A 317 -17.94 2.44 18.32
CA GLN A 317 -16.90 2.98 19.21
C GLN A 317 -16.53 4.42 18.86
N GLU A 318 -16.50 4.77 17.58
CA GLU A 318 -16.24 6.14 17.14
C GLU A 318 -17.44 7.06 17.40
N ALA A 319 -18.67 6.58 17.18
CA ALA A 319 -19.88 7.29 17.57
C ALA A 319 -19.96 7.48 19.09
N GLU A 320 -19.55 6.48 19.88
CA GLU A 320 -19.48 6.57 21.34
C GLU A 320 -18.40 7.56 21.80
N ARG A 321 -17.23 7.59 21.15
CA ARG A 321 -16.21 8.62 21.40
C ARG A 321 -16.69 10.02 21.06
N ARG A 322 -17.36 10.20 19.91
CA ARG A 322 -17.93 11.50 19.50
C ARG A 322 -19.04 11.94 20.47
N ARG A 323 -19.88 11.01 20.93
CA ARG A 323 -20.90 11.26 21.96
C ARG A 323 -20.27 11.64 23.30
N ALA A 324 -19.20 10.96 23.73
CA ALA A 324 -18.51 11.28 24.98
C ALA A 324 -17.85 12.66 24.95
N LEU A 325 -17.29 13.07 23.81
CA LEU A 325 -16.75 14.44 23.65
C LEU A 325 -17.86 15.48 23.65
N ALA A 326 -18.97 15.23 22.94
CA ALA A 326 -20.12 16.14 22.96
C ALA A 326 -20.69 16.32 24.38
N LEU A 327 -20.77 15.25 25.16
CA LEU A 327 -21.18 15.30 26.56
C LEU A 327 -20.19 16.12 27.41
N LYS A 328 -18.89 15.96 27.23
CA LYS A 328 -17.88 16.77 27.94
C LYS A 328 -17.97 18.27 27.59
N VAL A 329 -18.22 18.60 26.33
CA VAL A 329 -18.40 20.00 25.91
C VAL A 329 -19.68 20.57 26.50
N LEU A 330 -20.76 19.79 26.55
CA LEU A 330 -22.01 20.19 27.19
C LEU A 330 -21.80 20.44 28.69
N ASP A 331 -21.07 19.55 29.37
CA ASP A 331 -20.78 19.64 30.79
C ASP A 331 -19.89 20.85 31.11
N GLN A 332 -18.89 21.13 30.26
CA GLN A 332 -18.10 22.37 30.34
C GLN A 332 -18.95 23.63 30.15
N ARG A 333 -19.88 23.62 29.19
CA ARG A 333 -20.80 24.75 28.98
C ARG A 333 -21.76 24.94 30.15
N LEU A 334 -22.24 23.85 30.74
CA LEU A 334 -23.15 23.88 31.89
C LEU A 334 -22.44 24.36 33.15
N HIS A 335 -21.21 23.88 33.40
CA HIS A 335 -20.35 24.39 34.47
C HIS A 335 -20.00 25.86 34.29
N ALA A 336 -19.69 26.32 33.07
CA ALA A 336 -19.43 27.74 32.77
C ALA A 336 -20.67 28.62 32.96
N ALA A 337 -21.86 28.14 32.58
CA ALA A 337 -23.12 28.84 32.83
C ALA A 337 -23.44 28.91 34.33
N THR A 338 -23.14 27.85 35.09
CA THR A 338 -23.39 27.80 36.54
C THR A 338 -22.44 28.72 37.31
N THR A 339 -21.17 28.81 36.93
CA THR A 339 -20.23 29.78 37.52
C THR A 339 -20.57 31.22 37.15
N MET A 340 -21.16 31.48 35.99
CA MET A 340 -21.70 32.80 35.62
C MET A 340 -22.97 33.16 36.40
N ALA A 341 -23.85 32.18 36.67
CA ALA A 341 -25.08 32.39 37.45
C ALA A 341 -24.83 32.58 38.97
N GLY A 342 -23.67 32.17 39.47
CA GLY A 342 -23.26 32.31 40.88
C GLY A 342 -22.65 33.67 41.26
N ARG A 343 -22.58 34.64 40.35
CA ARG A 343 -22.09 36.01 40.65
C ARG A 343 -23.27 36.93 41.01
N PRO A 344 -23.41 37.38 42.28
CA PRO A 344 -24.34 38.44 42.62
C PRO A 344 -23.89 39.73 41.93
N GLY A 345 -24.84 40.43 41.32
CA GLY A 345 -24.58 41.54 40.41
C GLY A 345 -23.65 42.64 40.95
N GLY A 346 -22.74 43.07 40.09
CA GLY A 346 -22.04 44.34 40.17
C GLY A 346 -21.95 44.91 38.75
N ASN A 347 -22.62 46.05 38.54
CA ASN A 347 -22.72 46.81 37.29
C ASN A 347 -21.42 46.85 36.47
N GLY A 348 -21.53 46.55 35.18
CA GLY A 348 -20.48 46.78 34.20
C GLY A 348 -20.98 46.52 32.78
N SER A 349 -21.36 47.59 32.10
CA SER A 349 -21.47 47.80 30.65
C SER A 349 -21.51 46.57 29.73
N ALA A 350 -22.64 46.44 29.04
CA ALA A 350 -22.80 45.61 27.85
C ALA A 350 -21.75 45.94 26.79
N GLU A 351 -20.95 44.95 26.41
CA GLU A 351 -20.19 44.94 25.16
C GLU A 351 -20.53 43.64 24.41
N MET A 352 -21.14 43.82 23.24
CA MET A 352 -21.57 42.77 22.32
C MET A 352 -20.39 41.94 21.79
N LEU A 353 -20.63 40.70 21.36
CA LEU A 353 -20.24 40.25 20.01
C LEU A 353 -20.76 38.85 19.63
N GLY A 354 -21.49 38.80 18.50
CA GLY A 354 -21.37 37.75 17.49
C GLY A 354 -22.33 36.58 17.57
N GLY A 355 -23.51 36.71 16.93
CA GLY A 355 -24.48 35.63 16.77
C GLY A 355 -24.13 34.61 15.68
N THR A 356 -24.91 33.53 15.65
CA THR A 356 -25.36 32.83 14.43
C THR A 356 -26.67 32.10 14.78
N SER A 357 -27.78 32.76 14.47
CA SER A 357 -29.13 32.18 14.51
C SER A 357 -29.38 31.38 13.24
N PHE A 358 -29.61 30.07 13.39
CA PHE A 358 -30.17 29.21 12.36
C PHE A 358 -31.61 28.87 12.74
N THR A 359 -32.58 29.32 11.95
CA THR A 359 -34.01 29.01 12.11
C THR A 359 -34.43 27.97 11.07
N PRO A 360 -35.02 26.83 11.45
CA PRO A 360 -35.74 26.00 10.50
C PRO A 360 -37.19 26.52 10.38
N GLU A 361 -37.61 26.84 9.15
CA GLU A 361 -39.02 27.05 8.83
C GLU A 361 -39.76 25.70 8.83
N ASP A 362 -40.82 25.60 9.63
CA ASP A 362 -41.92 24.66 9.39
C ASP A 362 -43.26 25.32 9.77
N GLY A 363 -44.11 25.40 8.74
CA GLY A 363 -45.57 25.47 8.69
C GLY A 363 -46.40 26.14 9.80
N ASP A 364 -47.20 27.13 9.40
CA ASP A 364 -48.59 27.19 9.87
C ASP A 364 -49.58 27.68 8.80
N MET A 365 -50.79 27.14 8.90
CA MET A 365 -51.95 27.25 8.04
C MET A 365 -52.58 28.66 8.01
N GLY A 366 -53.21 29.00 6.88
CA GLY A 366 -54.03 30.22 6.80
C GLY A 366 -54.87 30.35 5.52
N VAL A 367 -55.96 29.59 5.45
CA VAL A 367 -57.32 29.98 4.98
C VAL A 367 -57.51 30.64 3.58
N ARG A 368 -58.40 30.02 2.78
CA ARG A 368 -58.96 30.45 1.47
C ARG A 368 -59.77 31.77 1.53
N PRO A 369 -60.02 32.41 0.37
CA PRO A 369 -61.35 32.34 -0.26
C PRO A 369 -61.28 32.12 -1.79
N SER A 370 -62.08 31.19 -2.34
CA SER A 370 -63.37 31.40 -3.04
C SER A 370 -63.24 31.92 -4.48
N GLY A 371 -63.79 31.16 -5.45
CA GLY A 371 -64.23 31.71 -6.74
C GLY A 371 -64.12 30.80 -7.96
N ALA A 372 -65.21 30.09 -8.26
CA ALA A 372 -65.74 29.75 -9.60
C ALA A 372 -64.82 29.09 -10.66
N ALA A 373 -65.01 27.80 -11.00
CA ALA A 373 -66.03 27.25 -11.91
C ALA A 373 -65.50 27.03 -13.34
N GLY A 374 -65.62 25.81 -13.86
CA GLY A 374 -65.41 25.52 -15.29
C GLY A 374 -64.87 24.13 -15.59
N ALA A 375 -65.76 23.13 -15.68
CA ALA A 375 -65.53 21.86 -16.35
C ALA A 375 -65.14 22.09 -17.83
N SER A 376 -64.47 21.22 -18.59
CA SER A 376 -64.79 19.82 -18.87
C SER A 376 -63.84 19.27 -19.96
N ASN A 377 -63.71 17.94 -19.98
CA ASN A 377 -63.52 17.04 -21.14
C ASN A 377 -62.26 17.12 -22.05
N GLY A 378 -61.43 16.08 -21.91
CA GLY A 378 -61.46 14.96 -22.86
C GLY A 378 -60.52 14.99 -24.10
N PRO A 379 -60.20 13.82 -24.70
CA PRO A 379 -58.84 13.47 -25.07
C PRO A 379 -58.63 13.20 -26.57
N GLY A 380 -57.36 13.04 -26.97
CA GLY A 380 -56.94 12.48 -28.26
C GLY A 380 -55.49 12.90 -28.54
N GLY A 381 -54.59 12.08 -29.05
CA GLY A 381 -54.65 10.77 -29.67
C GLY A 381 -53.30 10.62 -30.37
N GLN A 382 -52.66 9.47 -30.17
CA GLN A 382 -51.44 9.00 -30.82
C GLN A 382 -51.60 8.96 -32.37
N PRO A 383 -50.52 8.83 -33.17
CA PRO A 383 -49.41 7.87 -33.03
C PRO A 383 -48.03 8.46 -32.70
#